data_AF-A0A1G1VQE6-F1
#
_entry.id   AF-A0A1G1VQE6-F1
#
_cell.length_a   1.000
_cell.length_b   1.000
_cell.length_c   1.000
_cell.angle_alpha   90.00
_cell.angle_beta   90.00
_cell.angle_gamma   90.00
#
_symmetry.space_group_name_H-M   'P 1'
#
loop_
_entity.id
_entity.type
_entity.pdbx_description
1 polymer ?
#
loop_
_entity_poly.entity_id
_entity_poly.type
_entity_poly.pdbx_seq_one_letter_code
_entity_poly.pdbx_strand_id
1 'polypeptide(L)' 'MSLLSIQTTSLLGISNLVFLVLVLLSCRCFVGTKVYLTLLSKPWFKKFYQYHCWYWWGFIISVFLHTLLAFLLFGLPFGN' A
#
# COMPACT_ATOMS: atom_id res chain seq x y z
N MET A 1 21.26 -16.17 -2.14
CA MET A 1 19.83 -15.79 -2.22
C MET A 1 19.00 -17.05 -2.43
N SER A 2 17.99 -17.30 -1.59
CA SER A 2 17.05 -18.40 -1.81
C SER A 2 15.91 -17.94 -2.73
N LEU A 3 15.36 -18.84 -3.53
CA LEU A 3 14.22 -18.55 -4.41
C LEU A 3 13.02 -17.99 -3.63
N LEU A 4 12.82 -18.50 -2.41
CA LEU A 4 11.77 -18.07 -1.50
C LEU A 4 11.89 -16.57 -1.16
N SER A 5 13.08 -16.09 -0.80
CA SER A 5 13.28 -14.68 -0.44
C SER A 5 13.01 -13.73 -1.62
N ILE A 6 13.33 -14.14 -2.84
CA ILE A 6 13.05 -13.36 -4.06
C ILE A 6 11.53 -13.29 -4.30
N GLN A 7 10.83 -14.43 -4.20
CA GLN A 7 9.38 -14.50 -4.36
C GLN A 7 8.66 -13.66 -3.30
N THR A 8 9.08 -13.73 -2.04
CA THR A 8 8.52 -12.92 -0.94
C THR A 8 8.72 -11.43 -1.19
N THR A 9 9.89 -11.01 -1.67
CA THR A 9 10.17 -9.60 -1.98
C THR A 9 9.27 -9.08 -3.09
N SER A 10 9.07 -9.88 -4.16
CA SER A 10 8.15 -9.55 -5.26
C SER A 10 6.69 -9.46 -4.80
N LEU A 11 6.25 -10.39 -3.95
CA LEU A 11 4.90 -10.39 -3.35
C LEU A 11 4.67 -9.16 -2.47
N LEU A 12 5.65 -8.76 -1.66
CA LEU A 12 5.60 -7.53 -0.88
C LEU A 12 5.53 -6.29 -1.78
N GLY A 13 6.24 -6.29 -2.91
CA GLY A 13 6.17 -5.22 -3.90
C GLY A 13 4.77 -5.07 -4.52
N ILE A 14 4.15 -6.19 -4.92
CA ILE A 14 2.76 -6.20 -5.42
C ILE A 14 1.80 -5.74 -4.32
N SER A 15 1.99 -6.21 -3.09
CA SER A 15 1.15 -5.82 -1.95
C SER A 15 1.21 -4.32 -1.70
N ASN A 16 2.39 -3.70 -1.84
CA ASN A 16 2.55 -2.24 -1.76
C ASN A 16 1.69 -1.51 -2.80
N LEU A 17 1.66 -1.99 -4.06
CA LEU A 17 0.83 -1.38 -5.10
C LEU A 17 -0.67 -1.48 -4.76
N VAL A 18 -1.11 -2.63 -4.27
CA VAL A 18 -2.51 -2.84 -3.86
C VAL A 18 -2.86 -1.90 -2.70
N PHE A 19 -2.05 -1.88 -1.64
CA PHE A 19 -2.28 -1.00 -0.50
C PHE A 19 -2.23 0.48 -0.88
N LEU A 20 -1.33 0.88 -1.79
CA LEU A 20 -1.27 2.24 -2.31
C LEU A 20 -2.59 2.63 -3.00
N VAL A 21 -3.12 1.77 -3.86
CA VAL A 21 -4.42 1.99 -4.52
C VAL A 21 -5.54 2.09 -3.49
N LEU A 22 -5.59 1.19 -2.50
CA LEU A 22 -6.61 1.23 -1.44
C LEU A 22 -6.52 2.53 -0.63
N VAL A 23 -5.32 2.97 -0.27
CA VAL A 23 -5.08 4.22 0.46
C VAL A 23 -5.51 5.42 -0.38
N LEU A 24 -5.17 5.46 -1.68
CA LEU A 24 -5.56 6.55 -2.58
C LEU A 24 -7.07 6.63 -2.77
N LEU A 25 -7.74 5.50 -3.01
CA LEU A 25 -9.19 5.44 -3.18
C LEU A 25 -9.96 5.78 -1.91
N SER A 26 -9.37 5.53 -0.74
CA SER A 26 -9.92 5.92 0.55
C SER A 26 -9.41 7.28 1.05
N CYS A 27 -8.57 7.98 0.28
CA CYS A 27 -7.87 9.15 0.76
C CYS A 27 -8.80 10.34 0.96
N ARG A 28 -8.60 11.04 2.08
CA ARG A 28 -9.26 12.33 2.33
C ARG A 28 -8.92 13.41 1.30
N CYS A 29 -7.80 13.28 0.58
CA CYS A 29 -7.40 14.25 -0.45
C CYS A 29 -8.38 14.28 -1.65
N PHE A 30 -9.17 13.22 -1.84
CA PHE A 30 -10.26 13.20 -2.84
C PHE A 30 -11.61 13.69 -2.28
N VAL A 31 -11.70 13.97 -0.98
CA VAL A 31 -12.87 14.57 -0.31
C VAL A 31 -13.05 15.99 -0.85
N GLY A 32 -13.98 16.16 -1.78
CA GLY A 32 -14.26 17.45 -2.42
C GLY A 32 -14.64 17.33 -3.90
N THR A 33 -14.30 16.20 -4.55
CA THR A 33 -14.78 15.93 -5.90
C THR A 33 -16.23 15.44 -5.89
N LYS A 34 -17.03 15.82 -6.89
CA LYS A 34 -18.45 15.42 -7.00
C LYS A 34 -18.62 13.89 -6.99
N VAL A 35 -17.69 13.18 -7.64
CA VAL A 35 -17.63 11.72 -7.70
C VAL A 35 -17.46 11.13 -6.29
N TYR A 36 -16.54 11.68 -5.50
CA TYR A 36 -16.31 11.22 -4.13
C TYR A 36 -17.54 11.43 -3.24
N LEU A 37 -18.24 12.57 -3.35
CA LEU A 37 -19.47 12.81 -2.59
C LEU A 37 -20.59 11.82 -2.95
N THR A 38 -20.72 11.46 -4.23
CA THR A 38 -21.64 10.42 -4.69
C THR A 38 -21.27 9.05 -4.14
N LEU A 39 -19.98 8.70 -4.13
CA LEU A 39 -19.48 7.44 -3.54
C LEU A 39 -19.70 7.41 -2.02
N LEU A 40 -19.43 8.50 -1.31
CA LEU A 40 -19.62 8.63 0.14
C LEU A 40 -21.09 8.50 0.56
N SER A 41 -22.04 8.78 -0.34
CA SER A 41 -23.47 8.52 -0.09
C SER A 41 -23.79 7.02 0.03
N LYS A 42 -22.95 6.14 -0.55
CA LYS A 42 -23.18 4.69 -0.53
C LYS A 42 -22.65 4.08 0.78
N PRO A 43 -23.42 3.19 1.43
CA PRO A 43 -23.04 2.60 2.72
C PRO A 43 -21.79 1.71 2.64
N TRP A 44 -21.54 1.08 1.49
CA TRP A 44 -20.35 0.26 1.27
C TRP A 44 -19.07 1.10 1.26
N PHE A 45 -19.12 2.30 0.68
CA PHE A 45 -17.95 3.18 0.59
C PHE A 45 -17.64 3.83 1.94
N LYS A 46 -18.67 4.13 2.76
CA LYS A 46 -18.47 4.55 4.15
C LYS A 46 -17.72 3.49 4.96
N LYS A 47 -18.08 2.21 4.82
CA LYS A 47 -17.34 1.09 5.45
C LYS A 47 -15.91 1.01 4.93
N PHE A 48 -15.71 1.11 3.62
CA PHE A 48 -14.38 1.13 3.01
C PHE A 48 -13.51 2.27 3.57
N TYR A 49 -14.05 3.48 3.67
CA TYR A 49 -13.37 4.65 4.22
C TYR A 49 -13.00 4.50 5.70
N GLN A 50 -13.81 3.80 6.51
CA GLN A 50 -13.49 3.53 7.92
C GLN A 50 -12.19 2.73 8.10
N TYR A 51 -11.83 1.89 7.12
CA TYR A 51 -10.59 1.14 7.14
C TYR A 51 -9.37 1.91 6.59
N HIS A 52 -9.51 3.18 6.21
CA HIS A 52 -8.41 3.99 5.64
C HIS A 52 -7.14 3.95 6.48
N CYS A 53 -7.27 4.17 7.81
CA CYS A 53 -6.13 4.13 8.71
C CYS A 53 -5.49 2.73 8.79
N TRP A 54 -6.30 1.67 8.68
CA TRP A 54 -5.80 0.29 8.65
C TRP A 54 -5.02 -0.01 7.36
N TYR A 55 -5.51 0.49 6.22
CA TYR A 55 -4.77 0.39 4.95
C TYR A 55 -3.43 1.12 5.01
N TRP A 56 -3.38 2.26 5.69
CA TRP A 56 -2.13 3.01 5.93
C TRP A 56 -1.12 2.22 6.75
N TRP A 57 -1.55 1.61 7.86
CA TRP A 57 -0.68 0.75 8.67
C TRP A 57 -0.19 -0.46 7.86
N GLY A 58 -1.09 -1.13 7.13
CA GLY A 58 -0.71 -2.23 6.24
C GLY A 58 0.30 -1.82 5.16
N PHE A 59 0.09 -0.65 4.55
CA PHE A 59 1.00 -0.09 3.56
C PHE A 59 2.39 0.20 4.15
N ILE A 60 2.45 0.90 5.28
CA ILE A 60 3.73 1.24 5.94
C ILE A 60 4.50 -0.03 6.31
N ILE A 61 3.83 -1.00 6.93
CA ILE A 61 4.46 -2.27 7.32
C ILE A 61 4.97 -3.02 6.09
N SER A 62 4.17 -3.08 5.02
CA SER A 62 4.55 -3.76 3.78
C SER A 62 5.71 -3.06 3.08
N VAL A 63 5.73 -1.72 3.03
CA VAL A 63 6.84 -0.94 2.46
C VAL A 63 8.11 -1.12 3.27
N PHE A 64 8.01 -1.10 4.61
CA PHE A 64 9.16 -1.32 5.49
C PHE A 64 9.76 -2.72 5.28
N LEU A 65 8.92 -3.76 5.27
CA LEU A 65 9.39 -5.13 5.04
C LEU A 65 9.97 -5.32 3.62
N HIS A 66 9.31 -4.73 2.61
CA HIS A 66 9.79 -4.79 1.23
C HIS A 66 11.16 -4.13 1.07
N THR A 67 11.31 -2.91 1.60
CA THR A 67 12.57 -2.16 1.52
C THR A 67 13.68 -2.84 2.32
N LEU A 68 13.38 -3.34 3.52
CA LEU A 68 14.33 -4.11 4.32
C LEU A 68 14.83 -5.36 3.58
N LEU A 69 13.92 -6.18 3.04
CA LEU A 69 14.29 -7.36 2.26
C LEU A 69 15.06 -6.98 0.99
N ALA A 70 14.63 -5.93 0.29
CA ALA A 70 15.29 -5.46 -0.91
C ALA A 70 16.74 -5.04 -0.63
N PHE A 71 16.98 -4.29 0.46
CA PHE A 71 18.34 -3.91 0.85
C PHE A 71 19.20 -5.10 1.28
N LEU A 72 18.62 -6.06 2.01
CA LEU A 72 19.36 -7.27 2.43
C LEU A 72 19.72 -8.19 1.26
N LEU A 73 18.89 -8.23 0.20
CA LEU A 73 19.06 -9.13 -0.93
C LEU A 73 19.82 -8.53 -2.11
N PHE A 74 19.59 -7.24 -2.39
CA PHE A 74 20.13 -6.56 -3.57
C PHE A 74 21.13 -5.45 -3.22
N GLY A 75 21.33 -5.15 -1.94
CA GLY A 75 22.22 -4.09 -1.49
C GLY A 75 21.64 -2.68 -1.71
N LEU A 76 22.46 -1.66 -1.45
CA LEU A 76 22.15 -0.28 -1.77
C LEU A 76 22.63 0.03 -3.19
N PRO A 77 21.80 0.57 -4.09
CA PRO A 77 22.22 0.92 -5.45
C PRO A 77 23.26 2.05 -5.50
N PHE A 78 23.54 2.72 -4.37
CA PHE A 78 24.49 3.82 -4.25
C PHE A 78 25.79 3.45 -3.53
N GLY A 79 26.00 2.18 -3.19
CA GLY A 79 27.27 1.69 -2.64
C GLY A 79 28.13 1.13 -3.76
N ASN A 80 29.27 1.79 -4.03
CA ASN A 80 30.39 1.21 -4.78
C ASN A 80 30.83 -0.13 -4.17
#